data_AF-A0A2H3C3E5-F1
#
_entry.id   AF-A0A2H3C3E5-F1
#
_cell.length_a   1.000
_cell.length_b   1.000
_cell.length_c   1.000
_cell.angle_alpha   90.00
_cell.angle_beta   90.00
_cell.angle_gamma   90.00
#
_symmetry.space_group_name_H-M   'P 1'
#
loop_
_entity.id
_entity.type
_entity.pdbx_description
1 polymer ?
#
loop_
_entity_poly.entity_id
_entity_poly.type
_entity_poly.pdbx_seq_one_letter_code
_entity_poly.pdbx_strand_id
1 'polypeptide(L)'
;MSFDDERCATSWPLRPGPPKFLEKYGWYWKCKYMYWGASYRLSETLSYLWDLTIGRRFYIKSYYRRPISTDIATMRFVSTHTTIPIPHVYFHFRWLSWRYIVMDRTPGVVLDDVWRDMSLDGKIAIAAQLKDCFDQLRAIPPPKLPSIYSVTGGPIICSRLHAHMEWCGPYRDEEHLNTQLRR
;
A
#
# COMPACT_ATOMS: atom_id res chain seq x y z
N MET A 1 34.55 -24.83 40.05
CA MET A 1 34.61 -23.46 39.51
C MET A 1 33.35 -23.29 38.69
N SER A 2 32.32 -22.75 39.35
CA SER A 2 31.00 -22.45 38.80
C SER A 2 31.09 -21.27 37.84
N PHE A 3 30.22 -21.24 36.84
CA PHE A 3 29.83 -19.98 36.22
C PHE A 3 28.31 -19.95 36.16
N ASP A 4 27.79 -18.99 36.92
CA ASP A 4 26.39 -18.74 37.21
C ASP A 4 25.66 -18.07 36.04
N ASP A 5 24.35 -18.19 36.16
CA ASP A 5 23.28 -17.61 35.38
C ASP A 5 23.17 -16.07 35.56
N GLU A 6 22.39 -15.46 34.66
CA GLU A 6 21.72 -14.15 34.79
C GLU A 6 22.41 -12.80 34.45
N ARG A 7 21.65 -12.06 33.61
CA ARG A 7 21.44 -10.58 33.56
C ARG A 7 22.51 -9.68 32.92
N CYS A 8 22.24 -9.28 31.68
CA CYS A 8 22.40 -7.88 31.27
C CYS A 8 21.44 -7.49 30.13
N ALA A 9 20.17 -7.25 30.51
CA ALA A 9 19.31 -6.34 29.78
C ALA A 9 19.75 -4.91 30.15
N THR A 10 20.43 -4.21 29.25
CA THR A 10 20.80 -2.80 29.41
C THR A 10 20.17 -1.93 28.34
N SER A 11 19.04 -1.34 28.74
CA SER A 11 18.64 0.05 28.49
C SER A 11 18.95 0.68 27.13
N TRP A 12 17.97 0.67 26.22
CA TRP A 12 17.85 1.73 25.22
C TRP A 12 17.27 2.98 25.90
N PRO A 13 17.85 4.18 25.69
CA PRO A 13 17.29 5.41 26.23
C PRO A 13 15.87 5.61 25.69
N LEU A 14 14.94 5.88 26.61
CA LEU A 14 13.57 6.29 26.31
C LEU A 14 13.65 7.48 25.35
N ARG A 15 13.24 7.27 24.09
CA ARG A 15 13.16 8.35 23.10
C ARG A 15 12.16 9.39 23.60
N PRO A 16 12.42 10.70 23.36
CA PRO A 16 11.48 11.74 23.71
C PRO A 16 10.13 11.47 23.04
N GLY A 17 9.05 11.78 23.76
CA GLY A 17 7.68 11.61 23.29
C GLY A 17 7.45 12.27 21.92
N PRO A 18 6.42 11.81 21.18
CA PRO A 18 6.21 12.26 19.81
C PRO A 18 6.13 13.79 19.75
N PRO A 19 6.81 14.44 18.77
CA PRO A 19 6.69 15.88 18.58
C PRO A 19 5.23 16.27 18.41
N LYS A 20 4.83 17.39 19.00
CA LYS A 20 3.52 18.03 18.83
C LYS A 20 3.40 18.58 17.40
N PHE A 21 3.24 17.69 16.42
CA PHE A 21 2.82 18.01 15.06
C PHE A 21 2.23 16.75 14.40
N LEU A 22 1.13 16.25 14.96
CA LEU A 22 0.32 15.18 14.36
C LEU A 22 -1.09 15.70 14.03
N GLU A 23 -1.15 16.90 13.46
CA GLU A 23 -2.31 17.37 12.71
C GLU A 23 -1.83 17.76 11.33
N LYS A 24 -1.67 16.78 10.43
CA LYS A 24 -1.81 17.01 8.99
C LYS A 24 -1.74 15.69 8.21
N TYR A 25 -2.89 15.36 7.63
CA TYR A 25 -3.08 14.55 6.43
C TYR A 25 -3.05 13.00 6.51
N GLY A 26 -4.23 12.42 6.25
CA GLY A 26 -4.41 11.26 5.38
C GLY A 26 -4.25 9.86 5.96
N TRP A 27 -3.20 9.60 6.75
CA TRP A 27 -2.82 8.22 7.11
C TRP A 27 -3.69 7.60 8.20
N TYR A 28 -4.18 8.45 9.12
CA TYR A 28 -5.03 8.04 10.24
C TYR A 28 -6.42 7.56 9.85
N TRP A 29 -6.91 7.84 8.64
CA TRP A 29 -8.30 7.53 8.28
C TRP A 29 -8.53 6.09 7.80
N LYS A 30 -7.52 5.38 7.27
CA LYS A 30 -7.73 4.01 6.76
C LYS A 30 -7.73 2.94 7.86
N CYS A 31 -6.88 3.05 8.87
CA CYS A 31 -6.89 2.13 10.02
C CYS A 31 -8.10 2.35 10.94
N LYS A 32 -8.71 3.55 10.95
CA LYS A 32 -9.89 3.88 11.77
C LYS A 32 -11.13 3.06 11.41
N TYR A 33 -11.23 2.56 10.17
CA TYR A 33 -12.36 1.71 9.73
C TYR A 33 -12.35 0.29 10.30
N MET A 34 -11.31 -0.11 11.05
CA MET A 34 -11.36 -1.38 11.78
C MET A 34 -12.32 -1.34 12.98
N TYR A 35 -12.70 -0.14 13.46
CA TYR A 35 -13.43 0.04 14.72
C TYR A 35 -14.72 0.88 14.57
N TRP A 36 -15.46 0.75 13.48
CA TRP A 36 -16.76 1.41 13.38
C TRP A 36 -17.87 0.55 13.97
N GLY A 37 -17.97 0.59 15.30
CA GLY A 37 -19.01 -0.10 16.07
C GLY A 37 -18.82 -0.12 17.58
N ALA A 38 -18.27 0.93 18.21
CA ALA A 38 -18.52 1.34 19.61
C ALA A 38 -17.47 2.35 20.10
N SER A 39 -17.91 3.56 20.48
CA SER A 39 -17.21 4.54 21.33
C SER A 39 -15.84 5.08 20.85
N TYR A 40 -15.80 6.39 20.61
CA TYR A 40 -14.61 7.15 20.22
C TYR A 40 -13.41 6.97 21.18
N ARG A 41 -13.65 6.68 22.47
CA ARG A 41 -12.58 6.53 23.49
C ARG A 41 -11.87 5.16 23.44
N LEU A 42 -12.56 4.08 23.08
CA LEU A 42 -11.90 2.77 22.84
C LEU A 42 -11.08 2.81 21.55
N SER A 43 -11.50 3.61 20.56
CA SER A 43 -10.83 3.69 19.27
C SER A 43 -9.40 4.27 19.35
N GLU A 44 -9.15 5.21 20.27
CA GLU A 44 -7.81 5.80 20.44
C GLU A 44 -6.85 4.85 21.15
N THR A 45 -7.29 4.20 22.24
CA THR A 45 -6.48 3.20 22.95
C THR A 45 -6.18 2.00 22.06
N LEU A 46 -7.15 1.55 21.26
CA LEU A 46 -6.96 0.47 20.29
C LEU A 46 -6.05 0.88 19.14
N SER A 47 -6.14 2.13 18.65
CA SER A 47 -5.20 2.66 17.66
C SER A 47 -3.79 2.74 18.23
N TYR A 48 -3.64 3.21 19.47
CA TYR A 48 -2.34 3.29 20.15
C TYR A 48 -1.73 1.90 20.36
N LEU A 49 -2.53 0.93 20.84
CA LEU A 49 -2.10 -0.45 20.98
C LEU A 49 -1.74 -1.07 19.62
N TRP A 50 -2.50 -0.79 18.57
CA TRP A 50 -2.17 -1.21 17.20
C TRP A 50 -0.79 -0.69 16.79
N ASP A 51 -0.54 0.61 16.95
CA ASP A 51 0.73 1.24 16.59
C ASP A 51 1.93 0.75 17.44
N LEU A 52 1.68 0.30 18.67
CA LEU A 52 2.71 -0.29 19.54
C LEU A 52 2.97 -1.77 19.29
N THR A 53 1.99 -2.50 18.72
CA THR A 53 2.05 -3.96 18.59
C THR A 53 2.21 -4.38 17.12
N ILE A 54 1.18 -5.02 16.56
CA ILE A 54 1.16 -5.60 15.22
C ILE A 54 1.19 -4.55 14.11
N GLY A 55 0.73 -3.32 14.38
CA GLY A 55 0.72 -2.21 13.42
C GLY A 55 2.10 -1.68 13.05
N ARG A 56 3.16 -2.07 13.77
CA ARG A 56 4.55 -1.82 13.37
C ARG A 56 4.99 -2.68 12.19
N ARG A 57 4.43 -3.89 12.07
CA ARG A 57 4.82 -4.89 11.06
C ARG A 57 3.80 -5.03 9.95
N PHE A 58 2.52 -4.88 10.26
CA PHE A 58 1.44 -5.13 9.32
C PHE A 58 0.70 -3.85 8.96
N TYR A 59 0.23 -3.81 7.71
CA TYR A 59 -0.71 -2.82 7.21
C TYR A 59 -1.96 -3.54 6.73
N ILE A 60 -3.14 -2.97 7.04
CA ILE A 60 -4.43 -3.51 6.61
C ILE A 60 -5.08 -2.53 5.63
N LYS A 61 -5.29 -2.96 4.39
CA LYS A 61 -6.18 -2.26 3.45
C LYS A 61 -7.60 -2.75 3.63
N SER A 62 -8.55 -1.83 3.68
CA SER A 62 -9.99 -2.11 3.78
C SER A 62 -10.73 -1.56 2.57
N TYR A 63 -11.72 -2.32 2.08
CA TYR A 63 -12.51 -1.97 0.92
C TYR A 63 -13.98 -2.28 1.15
N TYR A 64 -14.85 -1.28 0.97
CA TYR A 64 -16.29 -1.45 1.06
C TYR A 64 -16.84 -1.91 -0.29
N ARG A 65 -17.48 -3.08 -0.33
CA ARG A 65 -18.13 -3.69 -1.51
C ARG A 65 -17.27 -3.88 -2.78
N ARG A 66 -16.07 -3.32 -2.88
CA ARG A 66 -15.14 -3.50 -4.01
C ARG A 66 -14.45 -4.88 -3.98
N PRO A 67 -14.34 -5.61 -5.10
CA PRO A 67 -13.51 -6.81 -5.21
C PRO A 67 -12.03 -6.50 -4.98
N ILE A 68 -11.32 -7.36 -4.24
CA ILE A 68 -9.88 -7.22 -3.92
C ILE A 68 -8.99 -8.23 -4.64
N SER A 69 -9.58 -9.19 -5.36
CA SER A 69 -8.85 -10.26 -6.05
C SER A 69 -7.85 -9.69 -7.06
N THR A 70 -8.26 -8.68 -7.84
CA THR A 70 -7.39 -8.00 -8.81
C THR A 70 -6.22 -7.30 -8.14
N ASP A 71 -6.44 -6.56 -7.04
CA ASP A 71 -5.38 -5.87 -6.31
C ASP A 71 -4.33 -6.87 -5.76
N ILE A 72 -4.78 -7.99 -5.16
CA ILE A 72 -3.90 -9.04 -4.63
C ILE A 72 -3.13 -9.74 -5.76
N ALA A 73 -3.83 -10.13 -6.83
CA ALA A 73 -3.22 -10.78 -7.98
C ALA A 73 -2.18 -9.86 -8.63
N THR A 74 -2.44 -8.55 -8.69
CA THR A 74 -1.50 -7.56 -9.25
C THR A 74 -0.24 -7.46 -8.39
N MET A 75 -0.38 -7.36 -7.06
CA MET A 75 0.77 -7.31 -6.14
C MET A 75 1.64 -8.57 -6.28
N ARG A 76 1.01 -9.75 -6.31
CA ARG A 76 1.73 -11.03 -6.51
C ARG A 76 2.42 -11.07 -7.86
N PHE A 77 1.71 -10.73 -8.93
CA PHE A 77 2.26 -10.73 -10.28
C PHE A 77 3.48 -9.82 -10.40
N VAL A 78 3.42 -8.59 -9.91
CA VAL A 78 4.58 -7.69 -10.00
C VAL A 78 5.73 -8.18 -9.11
N SER A 79 5.45 -8.70 -7.91
CA SER A 79 6.49 -9.26 -7.02
C SER A 79 7.21 -10.48 -7.59
N THR A 80 6.55 -11.28 -8.46
CA THR A 80 7.16 -12.46 -9.06
C THR A 80 7.97 -12.15 -10.32
N HIS A 81 7.75 -10.99 -10.94
CA HIS A 81 8.38 -10.62 -12.22
C HIS A 81 9.37 -9.46 -12.10
N THR A 82 9.49 -8.82 -10.94
CA THR A 82 10.35 -7.64 -10.73
C THR A 82 11.03 -7.70 -9.37
N THR A 83 12.06 -6.89 -9.16
CA THR A 83 12.70 -6.69 -7.85
C THR A 83 12.15 -5.47 -7.12
N ILE A 84 11.05 -4.88 -7.61
CA ILE A 84 10.42 -3.72 -6.99
C ILE A 84 9.92 -4.11 -5.59
N PRO A 85 10.22 -3.31 -4.55
CA PRO A 85 9.80 -3.61 -3.20
C PRO A 85 8.28 -3.44 -3.05
N ILE A 86 7.55 -4.55 -3.16
CA ILE A 86 6.09 -4.62 -2.99
C ILE A 86 5.78 -5.30 -1.66
N PRO A 87 4.82 -4.78 -0.87
CA PRO A 87 4.40 -5.42 0.37
C PRO A 87 3.95 -6.87 0.15
N HIS A 88 4.47 -7.81 0.95
CA HIS A 88 3.99 -9.18 0.90
C HIS A 88 2.55 -9.27 1.42
N VAL A 89 1.66 -9.91 0.68
CA VAL A 89 0.28 -10.18 1.12
C VAL A 89 0.24 -11.49 1.89
N TYR A 90 0.00 -11.42 3.19
CA TYR A 90 -0.08 -12.60 4.06
C TYR A 90 -1.41 -13.33 3.88
N PHE A 91 -2.52 -12.61 4.03
CA PHE A 91 -3.86 -13.17 3.88
C PHE A 91 -4.88 -12.06 3.62
N HIS A 92 -6.06 -12.47 3.20
CA HIS A 92 -7.20 -11.58 3.00
C HIS A 92 -8.46 -12.25 3.55
N PHE A 93 -9.42 -11.45 4.00
CA PHE A 93 -10.67 -11.96 4.53
C PHE A 93 -11.81 -10.99 4.27
N ARG A 94 -13.04 -11.51 4.36
CA ARG A 94 -14.27 -10.72 4.29
C ARG A 94 -14.92 -10.71 5.66
N TRP A 95 -15.32 -9.53 6.11
CA TRP A 95 -16.12 -9.38 7.31
C TRP A 95 -17.22 -8.34 7.03
N LEU A 96 -18.48 -8.73 7.25
CA LEU A 96 -19.65 -7.95 6.81
C LEU A 96 -19.56 -7.59 5.31
N SER A 97 -19.78 -6.31 4.98
CA SER A 97 -19.68 -5.76 3.62
C SER A 97 -18.27 -5.29 3.24
N TRP A 98 -17.27 -5.59 4.08
CA TRP A 98 -15.90 -5.15 3.91
C TRP A 98 -14.98 -6.30 3.55
N ARG A 99 -13.97 -5.99 2.74
CA ARG A 99 -12.88 -6.89 2.38
C ARG A 99 -11.56 -6.30 2.85
N TYR A 100 -10.71 -7.14 3.43
CA TYR A 100 -9.47 -6.75 4.07
C TYR A 100 -8.30 -7.48 3.45
N ILE A 101 -7.19 -6.77 3.26
CA ILE A 101 -5.90 -7.33 2.84
C ILE A 101 -4.90 -7.04 3.96
N VAL A 102 -4.34 -8.10 4.56
CA VAL A 102 -3.26 -8.00 5.53
C VAL A 102 -1.94 -8.20 4.82
N MET A 103 -1.07 -7.20 4.90
CA MET A 103 0.17 -7.14 4.15
C MET A 103 1.29 -6.53 4.99
N ASP A 104 2.53 -6.61 4.50
CA ASP A 104 3.65 -5.89 5.13
C ASP A 104 3.36 -4.39 5.23
N ARG A 105 3.82 -3.79 6.33
CA ARG A 105 3.95 -2.35 6.42
C ARG A 105 5.25 -1.91 5.77
N THR A 106 5.16 -1.14 4.69
CA THR A 106 6.35 -0.49 4.11
C THR A 106 6.83 0.62 5.05
N PRO A 107 8.06 0.56 5.57
CA PRO A 107 8.62 1.65 6.35
C PRO A 107 8.90 2.85 5.45
N GLY A 108 8.66 4.06 5.94
CA GLY A 108 8.98 5.28 5.23
C GLY A 108 7.99 6.40 5.48
N VAL A 109 8.21 7.49 4.74
CA VAL A 109 7.33 8.67 4.69
C VAL A 109 6.81 8.82 3.28
N VAL A 110 5.71 9.55 3.14
CA VAL A 110 5.13 9.87 1.84
C VAL A 110 6.10 10.76 1.09
N LEU A 111 6.34 10.44 -0.18
CA LEU A 111 7.20 11.28 -0.99
C LEU A 111 6.67 12.71 -1.08
N ASP A 112 5.36 12.90 -1.28
CA ASP A 112 4.73 14.22 -1.41
C ASP A 112 4.97 15.13 -0.19
N ASP A 113 4.93 14.55 1.02
CA ASP A 113 5.14 15.30 2.28
C ASP A 113 6.56 15.86 2.40
N VAL A 114 7.55 15.19 1.81
CA VAL A 114 8.97 15.57 1.92
C VAL A 114 9.55 16.12 0.62
N TRP A 115 8.83 16.02 -0.51
CA TRP A 115 9.35 16.33 -1.84
C TRP A 115 9.77 17.79 -1.96
N ARG A 116 8.95 18.71 -1.43
CA ARG A 116 9.22 20.16 -1.51
C ARG A 116 10.57 20.51 -0.89
N ASP A 117 10.85 19.96 0.29
CA ASP A 117 12.00 20.29 1.12
C ASP A 117 13.24 19.41 0.83
N MET A 118 13.08 18.40 -0.03
CA MET A 118 14.17 17.52 -0.45
C MET A 118 15.20 18.26 -1.32
N SER A 119 16.48 17.99 -1.07
CA SER A 119 17.60 18.50 -1.88
C SER A 119 17.51 18.06 -3.34
N LEU A 120 18.18 18.79 -4.23
CA LEU A 120 18.24 18.44 -5.66
C LEU A 120 18.81 17.03 -5.86
N ASP A 121 19.90 16.69 -5.17
CA ASP A 121 20.52 15.36 -5.25
C ASP A 121 19.56 14.26 -4.80
N GLY A 122 18.78 14.51 -3.73
CA GLY A 122 17.73 13.58 -3.28
C GLY A 122 16.66 13.36 -4.35
N LYS A 123 16.20 14.44 -4.99
CA LYS A 123 15.23 14.37 -6.09
C LYS A 123 15.76 13.59 -7.29
N ILE A 124 17.03 13.79 -7.65
CA ILE A 124 17.71 13.05 -8.73
C ILE A 124 17.79 11.56 -8.37
N ALA A 125 18.17 11.22 -7.14
CA ALA A 125 18.23 9.84 -6.68
C ALA A 125 16.87 9.15 -6.72
N ILE A 126 15.80 9.81 -6.26
CA ILE A 126 14.43 9.28 -6.34
C ILE A 126 13.98 9.12 -7.80
N ALA A 127 14.27 10.09 -8.67
CA ALA A 127 13.94 9.99 -10.09
C ALA A 127 14.64 8.78 -10.75
N ALA A 128 15.90 8.51 -10.39
CA ALA A 128 16.63 7.34 -10.86
C ALA A 128 16.00 6.02 -10.37
N GLN A 129 15.60 5.95 -9.09
CA GLN A 129 14.91 4.77 -8.54
C GLN A 129 13.54 4.53 -9.21
N LEU A 130 12.77 5.60 -9.46
CA LEU A 130 11.49 5.49 -10.15
C LEU A 130 11.66 5.04 -11.60
N LYS A 131 12.69 5.55 -12.29
CA LYS A 131 13.05 5.10 -13.64
C LYS A 131 13.30 3.59 -13.65
N ASP A 132 14.14 3.09 -12.74
CA ASP A 132 14.45 1.66 -12.64
C ASP A 132 13.18 0.82 -12.39
N CYS A 133 12.30 1.25 -11.48
CA CYS A 133 11.01 0.59 -11.26
C CYS A 133 10.16 0.54 -12.54
N PHE A 134 10.05 1.64 -13.28
CA PHE A 134 9.28 1.67 -14.52
C PHE A 134 9.88 0.82 -15.62
N ASP A 135 11.22 0.78 -15.73
CA ASP A 135 11.90 -0.04 -16.71
C ASP A 135 11.65 -1.53 -16.44
N GLN A 136 11.71 -1.96 -15.18
CA GLN A 136 11.35 -3.32 -14.79
C GLN A 136 9.89 -3.65 -15.12
N LEU A 137 8.94 -2.75 -14.81
CA LEU A 137 7.53 -2.97 -15.14
C LEU A 137 7.29 -3.07 -16.65
N ARG A 138 7.99 -2.26 -17.45
CA ARG A 138 7.87 -2.27 -18.92
C ARG A 138 8.58 -3.45 -19.57
N ALA A 139 9.56 -4.04 -18.90
CA ALA A 139 10.25 -5.23 -19.36
C ALA A 139 9.40 -6.50 -19.21
N ILE A 140 8.32 -6.47 -18.43
CA ILE A 140 7.37 -7.60 -18.32
C ILE A 140 6.72 -7.82 -19.70
N PRO A 141 6.85 -9.01 -20.30
CA PRO A 141 6.26 -9.28 -21.61
C PRO A 141 4.74 -9.11 -21.59
N PRO A 142 4.13 -8.42 -22.57
CA PRO A 142 2.69 -8.32 -22.66
C PRO A 142 2.07 -9.68 -23.01
N PRO A 143 0.78 -9.89 -22.72
CA PRO A 143 0.03 -11.04 -23.22
C PRO A 143 0.12 -11.14 -24.75
N LYS A 144 0.06 -12.36 -25.29
CA LYS A 144 0.11 -12.59 -26.76
C LYS A 144 -1.08 -11.98 -27.52
N LEU A 145 -2.18 -11.73 -26.82
CA LEU A 145 -3.39 -11.15 -27.40
C LEU A 145 -3.31 -9.63 -27.36
N PRO A 146 -3.88 -8.93 -28.37
CA PRO A 146 -3.92 -7.47 -28.37
C PRO A 146 -4.82 -6.89 -27.25
N SER A 147 -5.62 -7.74 -26.60
CA SER A 147 -6.57 -7.36 -25.57
C SER A 147 -5.91 -6.70 -24.36
N ILE A 148 -6.55 -5.66 -23.83
CA ILE A 148 -6.09 -4.91 -22.65
C ILE A 148 -7.07 -5.16 -21.51
N TYR A 149 -6.58 -5.79 -20.46
CA TYR A 149 -7.37 -6.21 -19.31
C TYR A 149 -6.53 -6.23 -18.02
N SER A 150 -7.18 -6.41 -16.87
CA SER A 150 -6.49 -6.59 -15.59
C SER A 150 -5.74 -7.93 -15.54
N VAL A 151 -4.81 -8.11 -14.59
CA VAL A 151 -4.09 -9.39 -14.43
C VAL A 151 -4.99 -10.62 -14.27
N THR A 152 -6.26 -10.43 -13.89
CA THR A 152 -7.28 -11.47 -13.77
C THR A 152 -8.16 -11.64 -15.02
N GLY A 153 -7.84 -10.95 -16.12
CA GLY A 153 -8.62 -10.95 -17.36
C GLY A 153 -9.86 -10.05 -17.34
N GLY A 154 -10.02 -9.22 -16.30
CA GLY A 154 -11.21 -8.40 -16.07
C GLY A 154 -11.03 -6.92 -16.44
N PRO A 155 -12.00 -6.07 -16.06
CA PRO A 155 -11.89 -4.64 -16.24
C PRO A 155 -10.77 -4.05 -15.37
N ILE A 156 -10.28 -2.87 -15.78
CA ILE A 156 -9.26 -2.10 -15.09
C ILE A 156 -9.87 -0.84 -14.45
N ILE A 157 -9.13 -0.23 -13.53
CA ILE A 157 -9.43 1.12 -13.03
C ILE A 157 -8.27 2.00 -13.44
N CYS A 158 -8.57 3.06 -14.20
CA CYS A 158 -7.57 4.03 -14.61
C CYS A 158 -8.14 5.44 -14.48
N SER A 159 -7.56 6.25 -13.58
CA SER A 159 -7.93 7.65 -13.39
C SER A 159 -7.68 8.52 -14.62
N ARG A 160 -6.87 8.06 -15.58
CA ARG A 160 -6.65 8.74 -16.85
C ARG A 160 -7.80 8.55 -17.85
N LEU A 161 -8.61 7.50 -17.65
CA LEU A 161 -9.73 7.14 -18.52
C LEU A 161 -11.08 7.59 -17.94
N HIS A 162 -11.28 7.42 -16.63
CA HIS A 162 -12.53 7.79 -15.94
C HIS A 162 -12.24 8.58 -14.67
N ALA A 163 -12.92 9.71 -14.48
CA ALA A 163 -12.67 10.60 -13.34
C ALA A 163 -13.04 9.95 -11.98
N HIS A 164 -14.06 9.09 -11.96
CA HIS A 164 -14.64 8.52 -10.73
C HIS A 164 -14.09 7.14 -10.33
N MET A 165 -12.92 6.74 -10.84
CA MET A 165 -12.32 5.41 -10.60
C MET A 165 -13.25 4.24 -10.95
N GLU A 166 -14.08 4.44 -11.97
CA GLU A 166 -14.98 3.40 -12.47
C GLU A 166 -14.20 2.27 -13.14
N TRP A 167 -14.78 1.08 -13.11
CA TRP A 167 -14.26 -0.08 -13.82
C TRP A 167 -14.51 0.09 -15.32
N CYS A 168 -13.48 -0.12 -16.12
CA CYS A 168 -13.52 0.11 -17.56
C CYS A 168 -12.80 -1.00 -18.33
N GLY A 169 -13.22 -1.23 -19.57
CA GLY A 169 -12.83 -2.41 -20.34
C GLY A 169 -13.53 -3.69 -19.86
N PRO A 170 -12.97 -4.89 -20.12
CA PRO A 170 -11.74 -5.13 -20.87
C PRO A 170 -11.84 -4.64 -22.31
N TYR A 171 -10.71 -4.28 -22.91
CA TYR A 171 -10.65 -3.77 -24.28
C TYR A 171 -10.11 -4.85 -25.22
N ARG A 172 -10.59 -4.84 -26.47
CA ARG A 172 -10.18 -5.81 -27.51
C ARG A 172 -8.75 -5.54 -27.99
N ASP A 173 -8.36 -4.27 -28.03
CA ASP A 173 -7.08 -3.76 -28.50
C ASP A 173 -6.89 -2.29 -28.06
N GLU A 174 -5.74 -1.72 -28.42
CA GLU A 174 -5.39 -0.32 -28.16
C GLU A 174 -6.35 0.66 -28.83
N GLU A 175 -6.84 0.35 -30.04
CA GLU A 175 -7.80 1.20 -30.75
C GLU A 175 -9.09 1.36 -29.93
N HIS A 176 -9.66 0.26 -29.43
CA HIS A 176 -10.86 0.30 -28.58
C HIS A 176 -10.61 1.01 -27.23
N LEU A 177 -9.39 0.94 -26.69
CA LEU A 177 -9.02 1.74 -25.52
C LEU A 177 -8.99 3.25 -25.87
N ASN A 178 -8.45 3.61 -27.03
CA ASN A 178 -8.30 5.00 -27.46
C ASN A 178 -9.63 5.68 -27.83
N THR A 179 -10.69 4.91 -28.12
CA THR A 179 -12.04 5.48 -28.30
C THR A 179 -12.69 5.95 -27.00
N GLN A 180 -12.08 5.66 -25.83
CA GLN A 180 -12.63 6.09 -24.55
C GLN A 180 -12.30 7.56 -24.29
N LEU A 181 -13.32 8.42 -24.32
CA LEU A 181 -13.21 9.81 -23.86
C LEU A 181 -13.09 9.84 -22.33
N ARG A 182 -12.33 10.79 -21.78
CA ARG A 182 -12.41 11.12 -20.35
C ARG A 182 -13.83 11.57 -20.04
N ARG A 183 -14.63 10.65 -19.49
CA ARG A 183 -15.97 10.92 -18.98
C ARG A 183 -15.90 11.17 -17.47
#